data_AF-U2H694-F1
#
_entry.id   AF-U2H694-F1
#
_cell.length_a   1.000
_cell.length_b   1.000
_cell.length_c   1.000
_cell.angle_alpha   90.00
_cell.angle_beta   90.00
_cell.angle_gamma   90.00
#
_symmetry.space_group_name_H-M   'P 1'
#
loop_
_entity.id
_entity.type
_entity.pdbx_description
1 polymer ?
#
loop_
_entity_poly.entity_id
_entity_poly.type
_entity_poly.pdbx_seq_one_letter_code
_entity_poly.pdbx_strand_id
1 'polypeptide(L)'
;MGTQGEKGEPGDQGTDGNKGDPGKGGGLGNVYYSDWKYYDFTSLNTGYWRATVSEPVISNEILTKGTTIVYFKRDGQVFKTDYLTDSESLTQRLELGQIWLYSSWDPSSTMFRYIIIPPSKTIAAKAIQAKSKSTGQAYVELCEMLKIEL
;
A
#
# COMPACT_ATOMS: atom_id res chain seq x y z
N MET A 1 -29.62 45.43 45.89
CA MET A 1 -29.54 44.85 44.54
C MET A 1 -28.07 44.51 44.30
N GLY A 2 -27.75 43.23 44.12
CA GLY A 2 -26.37 42.73 44.12
C GLY A 2 -25.66 42.95 42.78
N THR A 3 -24.38 43.32 42.85
CA THR A 3 -23.49 43.51 41.70
C THR A 3 -23.28 42.18 40.98
N GLN A 4 -23.46 42.17 39.65
CA GLN A 4 -23.17 41.02 38.79
C GLN A 4 -21.69 40.64 38.94
N GLY A 5 -21.43 39.37 39.30
CA GLY A 5 -20.08 38.86 39.53
C GLY A 5 -19.20 38.94 38.28
N GLU A 6 -17.90 39.13 38.50
CA GLU A 6 -16.89 39.26 37.46
C GLU A 6 -16.88 38.02 36.53
N LYS A 7 -16.70 38.26 35.23
CA LYS A 7 -16.61 37.22 34.21
C LYS A 7 -15.36 36.37 34.48
N GLY A 8 -15.54 35.06 34.67
CA GLY A 8 -14.43 34.13 34.92
C GLY A 8 -13.39 34.15 33.80
N GLU A 9 -12.13 33.93 34.17
CA GLU A 9 -10.98 33.96 33.26
C GLU A 9 -11.11 32.92 32.13
N PRO A 10 -10.57 33.19 30.92
CA PRO A 10 -10.50 32.20 29.85
C PRO A 10 -9.74 30.96 30.29
N GLY A 11 -10.26 29.77 29.99
CA GLY A 11 -9.62 28.50 30.33
C GLY A 11 -8.31 28.26 29.56
N ASP A 12 -7.41 27.48 30.17
CA ASP A 12 -6.08 27.20 29.63
C ASP A 12 -6.13 26.57 28.23
N GLN A 13 -5.18 26.98 27.38
CA GLN A 13 -4.98 26.42 26.05
C GLN A 13 -4.53 24.95 26.18
N GLY A 14 -5.27 24.03 25.53
CA GLY A 14 -4.95 22.60 25.56
C GLY A 14 -3.54 22.31 25.05
N THR A 15 -2.85 21.36 25.69
CA THR A 15 -1.49 20.96 25.33
C THR A 15 -1.44 20.41 23.91
N ASP A 16 -0.43 20.84 23.13
CA ASP A 16 -0.13 20.25 21.83
C ASP A 16 0.06 18.73 21.96
N GLY A 17 -0.65 17.97 21.12
CA GLY A 17 -0.59 16.51 21.15
C GLY A 17 0.82 16.00 20.89
N ASN A 18 1.24 14.99 21.66
CA ASN A 18 2.56 14.39 21.53
C ASN A 18 2.82 13.95 20.08
N LYS A 19 4.00 14.31 19.57
CA LYS A 19 4.51 13.83 18.27
C LYS A 19 4.63 12.30 18.33
N GLY A 20 3.93 11.61 17.44
CA GLY A 20 3.92 10.14 17.39
C GLY A 20 5.33 9.55 17.22
N ASP A 21 5.57 8.43 17.90
CA ASP A 21 6.86 7.74 17.89
C ASP A 21 7.29 7.35 16.46
N PRO A 22 8.56 7.54 16.08
CA PRO A 22 9.10 6.96 14.85
C PRO A 22 9.00 5.43 14.91
N GLY A 23 8.33 4.83 13.92
CA GLY A 23 8.18 3.38 13.85
C GLY A 23 9.53 2.66 13.88
N LYS A 24 9.72 1.75 14.83
CA LYS A 24 10.85 0.81 14.87
C LYS A 24 10.86 0.01 13.56
N GLY A 25 11.93 0.15 12.77
CA GLY A 25 12.34 -0.75 11.67
C GLY A 25 11.24 -1.61 11.04
N GLY A 26 10.39 -1.01 10.21
CA GLY A 26 9.33 -1.64 9.45
C GLY A 26 8.71 -0.60 8.52
N GLY A 27 9.44 -0.25 7.46
CA GLY A 27 9.13 0.88 6.60
C GLY A 27 7.71 0.81 6.02
N LEU A 28 6.95 1.90 6.18
CA LEU A 28 5.76 2.27 5.41
C LEU A 28 4.86 1.08 5.00
N GLY A 29 4.07 0.51 5.92
CA GLY A 29 3.01 -0.47 5.59
C GLY A 29 3.37 -1.54 4.56
N ASN A 30 4.10 -2.60 4.94
CA ASN A 30 4.31 -3.84 4.16
C ASN A 30 4.51 -3.68 2.63
N VAL A 31 5.30 -2.71 2.15
CA VAL A 31 5.67 -2.66 0.72
C VAL A 31 6.67 -3.79 0.43
N TYR A 32 6.36 -4.63 -0.56
CA TYR A 32 7.27 -5.67 -1.05
C TYR A 32 7.93 -5.21 -2.34
N TYR A 33 9.23 -5.46 -2.50
CA TYR A 33 9.96 -5.16 -3.71
C TYR A 33 10.90 -6.31 -4.07
N SER A 34 11.10 -6.52 -5.37
CA SER A 34 12.10 -7.47 -5.85
C SER A 34 13.43 -6.78 -6.14
N ASP A 35 14.49 -7.59 -6.20
CA ASP A 35 15.72 -7.24 -6.91
C ASP A 35 15.48 -7.14 -8.43
N TRP A 36 16.41 -6.50 -9.13
CA TRP A 36 16.45 -6.51 -10.59
C TRP A 36 16.90 -7.90 -11.07
N LYS A 37 16.11 -8.53 -11.96
CA LYS A 37 16.49 -9.83 -12.55
C LYS A 37 15.94 -10.02 -13.97
N TYR A 38 16.52 -10.98 -14.68
CA TYR A 38 16.00 -11.46 -15.96
C TYR A 38 14.87 -12.47 -15.72
N TYR A 39 13.96 -12.56 -16.69
CA TYR A 39 12.92 -13.59 -16.72
C TYR A 39 12.97 -14.31 -18.06
N ASP A 40 12.61 -15.59 -18.06
CA ASP A 40 12.55 -16.39 -19.27
C ASP A 40 11.27 -16.06 -20.04
N PHE A 41 11.42 -15.30 -21.13
CA PHE A 41 10.32 -15.02 -22.05
C PHE A 41 10.22 -16.12 -23.10
N THR A 42 9.00 -16.64 -23.27
CA THR A 42 8.67 -17.60 -24.31
C THR A 42 7.89 -16.90 -25.41
N SER A 43 8.33 -17.05 -26.67
CA SER A 43 7.54 -16.61 -27.83
C SER A 43 6.29 -17.47 -27.95
N LEU A 44 5.11 -16.84 -28.01
CA LEU A 44 3.84 -17.53 -28.23
C LEU A 44 3.44 -17.49 -29.71
N ASN A 45 3.87 -16.43 -30.43
CA ASN A 45 3.84 -16.31 -31.88
C ASN A 45 4.78 -15.15 -32.30
N THR A 46 4.84 -14.84 -33.60
CA THR A 46 5.63 -13.73 -34.13
C THR A 46 5.21 -12.41 -33.49
N GLY A 47 6.14 -11.77 -32.77
CA GLY A 47 5.89 -10.48 -32.13
C GLY A 47 5.02 -10.57 -30.87
N TYR A 48 4.95 -11.73 -30.20
CA TYR A 48 4.32 -11.85 -28.89
C TYR A 48 5.11 -12.79 -27.98
N TRP A 49 5.53 -12.25 -26.85
CA TRP A 49 6.39 -12.90 -25.87
C TRP A 49 5.72 -12.84 -24.50
N ARG A 50 5.93 -13.89 -23.70
CA ARG A 50 5.37 -13.97 -22.35
C ARG A 50 6.36 -14.55 -21.35
N ALA A 51 6.40 -13.97 -20.16
CA ALA A 51 7.07 -14.54 -19.00
C ALA A 51 6.11 -14.64 -17.80
N THR A 52 6.45 -15.53 -16.87
CA THR A 52 5.76 -15.68 -15.58
C THR A 52 6.71 -15.30 -14.45
N VAL A 53 6.25 -14.42 -13.57
CA VAL A 53 6.90 -14.10 -12.31
C VAL A 53 6.14 -14.79 -11.19
N SER A 54 6.73 -15.80 -10.56
CA SER A 54 6.14 -16.41 -9.37
C SER A 54 6.37 -15.49 -8.17
N GLU A 55 5.28 -15.04 -7.55
CA GLU A 55 5.29 -14.16 -6.40
C GLU A 55 4.11 -14.48 -5.47
N PRO A 56 4.29 -15.42 -4.52
CA PRO A 56 3.23 -15.92 -3.64
C PRO A 56 2.53 -14.85 -2.80
N VAL A 57 3.14 -13.68 -2.60
CA VAL A 57 2.50 -12.59 -1.84
C VAL A 57 1.30 -11.99 -2.58
N ILE A 58 1.16 -12.18 -3.90
CA ILE A 58 0.01 -11.68 -4.67
C ILE A 58 -1.26 -12.43 -4.28
N SER A 59 -1.96 -11.87 -3.30
CA SER A 59 -3.21 -12.39 -2.75
C SER A 59 -4.44 -11.71 -3.38
N ASN A 60 -5.62 -12.26 -3.13
CA ASN A 60 -6.89 -11.62 -3.53
C ASN A 60 -7.03 -10.20 -2.98
N GLU A 61 -6.49 -9.94 -1.79
CA GLU A 61 -6.50 -8.60 -1.20
C GLU A 61 -5.65 -7.61 -2.00
N ILE A 62 -4.46 -8.03 -2.47
CA ILE A 62 -3.63 -7.23 -3.37
C ILE A 62 -4.29 -7.05 -4.73
N LEU A 63 -4.89 -8.10 -5.30
CA LEU A 63 -5.57 -8.01 -6.61
C LEU A 63 -6.77 -7.05 -6.61
N THR A 64 -7.47 -6.94 -5.48
CA THR A 64 -8.71 -6.15 -5.38
C THR A 64 -8.52 -4.75 -4.83
N LYS A 65 -7.50 -4.53 -4.00
CA LYS A 65 -7.32 -3.27 -3.26
C LYS A 65 -5.88 -2.77 -3.21
N GLY A 66 -4.91 -3.61 -3.56
CA GLY A 66 -3.50 -3.24 -3.64
C GLY A 66 -3.12 -2.70 -5.00
N THR A 67 -1.84 -2.40 -5.15
CA THR A 67 -1.22 -1.95 -6.38
C THR A 67 0.05 -2.75 -6.62
N THR A 68 0.25 -3.23 -7.84
CA THR A 68 1.53 -3.83 -8.26
C THR A 68 2.06 -3.05 -9.45
N ILE A 69 3.33 -2.66 -9.39
CA ILE A 69 4.03 -1.95 -10.46
C ILE A 69 5.26 -2.77 -10.83
N VAL A 70 5.34 -3.24 -12.07
CA VAL A 70 6.58 -3.78 -12.63
C VAL A 70 7.31 -2.69 -13.39
N TYR A 71 8.62 -2.68 -13.23
CA TYR A 71 9.56 -1.83 -13.95
C TYR A 71 10.51 -2.68 -14.77
N PHE A 72 11.04 -2.11 -15.85
CA PHE A 72 12.06 -2.73 -16.68
C PHE A 72 13.16 -1.73 -17.08
N LYS A 73 14.36 -2.23 -17.38
CA LYS A 73 15.49 -1.43 -17.85
C LYS A 73 15.69 -1.57 -19.35
N ARG A 74 15.67 -0.47 -20.07
CA ARG A 74 15.96 -0.43 -21.51
C ARG A 74 16.77 0.81 -21.84
N ASP A 75 17.83 0.64 -22.62
CA ASP A 75 18.70 1.75 -23.07
C ASP A 75 19.22 2.64 -21.93
N GLY A 76 19.54 2.02 -20.78
CA GLY A 76 20.01 2.72 -19.57
C GLY A 76 18.92 3.45 -18.77
N GLN A 77 17.67 3.41 -19.22
CA GLN A 77 16.52 4.04 -18.59
C GLN A 77 15.61 3.02 -17.89
N VAL A 78 14.76 3.50 -16.98
CA VAL A 78 13.79 2.69 -16.24
C VAL A 78 12.37 3.07 -16.66
N PHE A 79 11.61 2.09 -17.13
CA PHE A 79 10.23 2.23 -17.57
C PHE A 79 9.30 1.38 -16.72
N LYS A 80 8.00 1.69 -16.71
CA LYS A 80 6.95 0.82 -16.16
C LYS A 80 6.40 -0.08 -17.25
N THR A 81 5.91 -1.26 -16.89
CA THR A 81 5.30 -2.23 -17.81
C THR A 81 3.90 -1.84 -18.27
N ASP A 82 3.47 -0.59 -18.20
CA ASP A 82 2.35 -0.10 -19.00
C ASP A 82 2.94 0.69 -20.17
N TYR A 83 3.89 0.06 -20.86
CA TYR A 83 4.70 0.66 -21.91
C TYR A 83 4.02 0.39 -23.25
N LEU A 84 3.66 1.45 -23.95
CA LEU A 84 3.05 1.38 -25.26
C LEU A 84 3.58 2.51 -26.13
N THR A 85 4.10 2.14 -27.29
CA THR A 85 4.49 3.03 -28.38
C THR A 85 3.79 2.58 -29.66
N ASP A 86 4.06 3.25 -30.78
CA ASP A 86 3.50 2.88 -32.08
C ASP A 86 4.01 1.52 -32.58
N SER A 87 5.15 1.03 -32.09
CA SER A 87 5.81 -0.20 -32.55
C SER A 87 6.02 -1.24 -31.47
N GLU A 88 5.91 -0.87 -30.20
CA GLU A 88 6.30 -1.72 -29.08
C GLU A 88 5.30 -1.63 -27.93
N SER A 89 4.98 -2.78 -27.34
CA SER A 89 4.18 -2.85 -26.12
C SER A 89 4.80 -3.82 -25.12
N LEU A 90 4.74 -3.46 -23.85
CA LEU A 90 5.03 -4.36 -22.75
C LEU A 90 4.03 -4.08 -21.64
N THR A 91 3.26 -5.11 -21.28
CA THR A 91 2.12 -5.06 -20.36
C THR A 91 2.29 -6.06 -19.23
N GLN A 92 1.65 -5.80 -18.09
CA GLN A 92 1.52 -6.78 -17.01
C GLN A 92 0.06 -7.22 -16.81
N ARG A 93 -0.13 -8.45 -16.34
CA ARG A 93 -1.40 -8.92 -15.78
C ARG A 93 -1.14 -9.63 -14.46
N LEU A 94 -1.94 -9.32 -13.45
CA LEU A 94 -1.83 -9.94 -12.14
C LEU A 94 -2.79 -11.13 -12.03
N GLU A 95 -2.31 -12.22 -11.44
CA GLU A 95 -3.12 -13.36 -11.02
C GLU A 95 -2.65 -13.82 -9.63
N LEU A 96 -3.42 -14.67 -8.97
CA LEU A 96 -3.04 -15.18 -7.64
C LEU A 96 -1.66 -15.84 -7.70
N GLY A 97 -0.76 -15.34 -6.85
CA GLY A 97 0.61 -15.82 -6.72
C GLY A 97 1.53 -15.51 -7.89
N GLN A 98 1.12 -14.70 -8.89
CA GLN A 98 1.95 -14.47 -10.07
C GLN A 98 1.69 -13.14 -10.81
N ILE A 99 2.72 -12.70 -11.52
CA ILE A 99 2.65 -11.62 -12.51
C ILE A 99 2.95 -12.21 -13.88
N TRP A 100 2.03 -12.02 -14.83
CA TRP A 100 2.30 -12.26 -16.24
C TRP A 100 2.86 -11.01 -16.87
N LEU A 101 3.95 -11.17 -17.62
CA LEU A 101 4.51 -10.12 -18.47
C LEU A 101 4.26 -10.50 -19.92
N TYR A 102 3.76 -9.54 -20.70
CA TYR A 102 3.53 -9.69 -22.13
C TYR A 102 4.32 -8.62 -22.88
N SER A 103 4.98 -8.98 -23.98
CA SER A 103 5.74 -8.03 -24.78
C SER A 103 5.59 -8.29 -26.28
N SER A 104 5.63 -7.25 -27.09
CA SER A 104 5.62 -7.36 -28.56
C SER A 104 7.01 -7.56 -29.18
N TRP A 105 8.07 -7.53 -28.37
CA TRP A 105 9.45 -7.82 -28.77
C TRP A 105 10.05 -8.84 -27.82
N ASP A 106 11.23 -9.38 -28.15
CA ASP A 106 11.96 -10.28 -27.23
C ASP A 106 12.67 -9.46 -26.14
N PRO A 107 12.22 -9.51 -24.87
CA PRO A 107 12.83 -8.75 -23.80
C PRO A 107 13.74 -9.63 -22.94
N SER A 108 14.26 -10.76 -23.45
CA SER A 108 15.08 -11.70 -22.66
C SER A 108 16.38 -11.08 -22.14
N SER A 109 16.87 -10.01 -22.77
CA SER A 109 18.02 -9.21 -22.32
C SER A 109 17.65 -8.03 -21.40
N THR A 110 16.38 -7.92 -21.01
CA THR A 110 15.84 -6.83 -20.18
C THR A 110 15.77 -7.27 -18.72
N MET A 111 16.25 -6.43 -17.81
CA MET A 111 16.06 -6.64 -16.38
C MET A 111 14.74 -6.04 -15.91
N PHE A 112 14.07 -6.74 -15.00
CA PHE A 112 12.79 -6.36 -14.44
C PHE A 112 12.86 -6.30 -12.92
N ARG A 113 12.02 -5.46 -12.30
CA ARG A 113 11.72 -5.49 -10.87
C ARG A 113 10.25 -5.21 -10.64
N TYR A 114 9.68 -5.69 -9.54
CA TYR A 114 8.34 -5.30 -9.13
C TYR A 114 8.32 -4.62 -7.76
N ILE A 115 7.27 -3.85 -7.56
CA ILE A 115 6.88 -3.27 -6.28
C ILE A 115 5.41 -3.64 -6.06
N ILE A 116 5.12 -4.25 -4.93
CA ILE A 116 3.77 -4.58 -4.48
C ILE A 116 3.48 -3.72 -3.27
N ILE A 117 2.42 -2.92 -3.39
CA ILE A 117 1.88 -2.09 -2.34
C ILE A 117 0.56 -2.74 -1.96
N PRO A 118 0.50 -3.51 -0.86
CA PRO A 118 -0.76 -4.01 -0.34
C PRO A 118 -1.70 -2.84 -0.03
N PRO A 119 -3.02 -3.06 0.02
CA PRO A 119 -3.87 -2.04 0.59
C PRO A 119 -3.35 -1.68 1.98
N SER A 120 -3.34 -0.40 2.29
CA SER A 120 -3.17 0.02 3.68
C SER A 120 -4.17 -0.79 4.49
N LYS A 121 -3.70 -1.52 5.50
CA LYS A 121 -4.60 -1.97 6.56
C LYS A 121 -5.19 -0.68 7.10
N THR A 122 -6.38 -0.32 6.65
CA THR A 122 -7.20 0.60 7.40
C THR A 122 -7.25 -0.06 8.76
N ILE A 123 -6.61 0.55 9.77
CA ILE A 123 -6.99 0.31 11.16
C ILE A 123 -8.50 0.35 11.09
N ALA A 124 -9.14 -0.81 11.32
CA ALA A 124 -10.52 -1.01 10.98
C ALA A 124 -11.30 0.25 11.34
N ALA A 125 -12.17 0.72 10.45
CA ALA A 125 -13.15 1.74 10.76
C ALA A 125 -14.14 1.32 11.88
N LYS A 126 -13.72 0.45 12.81
CA LYS A 126 -14.31 0.23 14.13
C LYS A 126 -14.22 1.45 15.04
N ALA A 127 -13.50 2.52 14.67
CA ALA A 127 -13.53 3.78 15.42
C ALA A 127 -14.61 4.79 14.96
N ILE A 128 -15.30 4.58 13.82
CA ILE A 128 -16.26 5.59 13.32
C ILE A 128 -17.73 5.28 13.70
N GLN A 129 -18.05 4.09 14.21
CA GLN A 129 -19.34 3.84 14.90
C GLN A 129 -19.27 3.99 16.43
N ALA A 130 -18.13 4.37 17.01
CA ALA A 130 -18.05 4.76 18.42
C ALA A 130 -18.54 6.19 18.70
N LYS A 131 -19.13 6.88 17.70
CA LYS A 131 -19.71 8.24 17.84
C LYS A 131 -21.23 8.26 17.93
N SER A 132 -21.84 7.21 18.48
CA SER A 132 -23.24 7.27 18.90
C SER A 132 -23.51 6.32 20.06
N LYS A 133 -23.03 6.67 21.26
CA LYS A 133 -23.76 6.55 22.54
C LYS A 133 -22.85 6.92 23.71
N SER A 134 -23.23 8.00 24.37
CA SER A 134 -22.62 8.59 25.56
C SER A 134 -22.92 7.73 26.80
N THR A 135 -22.08 6.75 27.12
CA THR A 135 -22.14 6.09 28.43
C THR A 135 -20.78 5.47 28.77
N GLY A 136 -20.30 5.70 29.98
CA GLY A 136 -18.94 5.33 30.45
C GLY A 136 -18.54 3.87 30.28
N GLN A 137 -19.50 2.97 30.03
CA GLN A 137 -19.28 1.57 29.69
C GLN A 137 -18.39 1.38 28.44
N ALA A 138 -18.55 2.25 27.44
CA ALA A 138 -17.82 2.14 26.17
C ALA A 138 -16.32 2.44 26.30
N TYR A 139 -15.90 3.18 27.33
CA TYR A 139 -14.49 3.51 27.57
C TYR A 139 -13.73 2.34 28.19
N VAL A 140 -14.37 1.61 29.11
CA VAL A 140 -13.80 0.42 29.76
C VAL A 140 -13.63 -0.72 28.76
N GLU A 141 -14.62 -0.96 27.90
CA GLU A 141 -14.51 -1.94 26.81
C GLU A 141 -13.42 -1.58 25.79
N LEU A 142 -13.20 -0.28 25.55
CA LEU A 142 -12.11 0.21 24.70
C LEU A 142 -10.73 -0.06 25.34
N CYS A 143 -10.59 0.16 26.65
CA CYS A 143 -9.37 -0.11 27.40
C CYS A 143 -9.03 -1.60 27.45
N GLU A 144 -10.02 -2.47 27.65
CA GLU A 144 -9.85 -3.93 27.62
C GLU A 144 -9.46 -4.44 26.23
N MET A 145 -10.09 -3.94 25.17
CA MET A 145 -9.74 -4.29 23.78
C MET A 145 -8.34 -3.82 23.37
N LEU A 146 -7.89 -2.68 23.90
CA LEU A 146 -6.61 -2.06 23.56
C LEU A 146 -5.49 -2.42 24.55
N LYS A 147 -5.78 -3.21 25.60
CA LYS A 147 -4.86 -3.58 26.68
C LYS A 147 -4.15 -2.37 27.30
N ILE A 148 -4.88 -1.28 27.49
CA ILE A 148 -4.38 -0.09 28.18
C ILE A 148 -4.80 -0.22 29.64
N GLU A 149 -3.84 -0.37 30.55
CA GLU A 149 -4.09 -0.37 31.99
C GLU A 149 -4.47 1.05 32.45
N LEU A 150 -5.52 1.15 33.28
CA LEU A 150 -6.02 2.41 33.87
C LEU A 150 -5.19 2.83 35.08
#